data_AF-A0A1C5SP66-F1
#
_entry.id   AF-A0A1C5SP66-F1
#
_cell.length_a   1.000
_cell.length_b   1.000
_cell.length_c   1.000
_cell.angle_alpha   90.00
_cell.angle_beta   90.00
_cell.angle_gamma   90.00
#
_symmetry.space_group_name_H-M   'P 1'
#
loop_
_entity.id
_entity.type
_entity.pdbx_description
1 polymer ?
#
loop_
_entity_poly.entity_id
_entity_poly.type
_entity_poly.pdbx_seq_one_letter_code
_entity_poly.pdbx_strand_id
1 'polypeptide(L)'
;MGSVQKGRFVPEHHLFTAFGALCTNREALTLADPRVTEYLSGREIAADTAADGWCCVTVDGCPMGGGKVSGGRVKNHYPKALRLL
;
A
#
# COMPACT_ATOMS: atom_id res chain seq x y z
N MET A 1 -14.41 -6.49 -0.20
CA MET A 1 -13.88 -5.53 -1.19
C MET A 1 -13.45 -4.19 -0.58
N GLY A 2 -14.15 -3.66 0.41
CA GLY A 2 -13.85 -2.39 1.08
C GLY A 2 -14.93 -2.08 2.10
N SER A 3 -14.85 -0.91 2.75
CA SER A 3 -15.91 -0.35 3.59
C SER A 3 -16.24 1.08 3.17
N VAL A 4 -17.47 1.54 3.40
CA VAL A 4 -17.82 2.97 3.22
C VAL A 4 -17.65 3.68 4.55
N GLN A 5 -16.76 4.65 4.59
CA GLN A 5 -16.46 5.45 5.78
C GLN A 5 -16.64 6.93 5.44
N LYS A 6 -17.49 7.63 6.20
CA LYS A 6 -17.77 9.07 6.01
C LYS A 6 -18.07 9.44 4.54
N GLY A 7 -18.89 8.62 3.88
CA GLY A 7 -19.30 8.82 2.48
C GLY A 7 -18.23 8.49 1.43
N ARG A 8 -17.13 7.83 1.81
CA ARG A 8 -16.04 7.44 0.89
C ARG A 8 -15.79 5.95 0.98
N PHE A 9 -15.52 5.32 -0.15
CA PHE A 9 -15.06 3.95 -0.18
C PHE A 9 -13.60 3.87 0.27
N VAL A 10 -13.33 2.96 1.20
CA VAL A 10 -12.02 2.61 1.73
C VAL A 10 -11.73 1.17 1.31
N PRO A 11 -10.80 0.95 0.38
CA PRO A 11 -10.37 -0.38 -0.03
C PRO A 11 -9.79 -1.18 1.15
N GLU A 12 -10.12 -2.46 1.23
CA GLU A 12 -9.50 -3.38 2.20
C GLU A 12 -8.25 -4.06 1.62
N HIS A 13 -7.38 -4.55 2.50
CA HIS A 13 -6.11 -5.21 2.16
C HIS A 13 -6.23 -6.30 1.08
N HIS A 14 -7.23 -7.20 1.19
CA HIS A 14 -7.42 -8.30 0.24
C HIS A 14 -7.63 -7.83 -1.21
N LEU A 15 -8.07 -6.58 -1.43
CA LEU A 15 -8.33 -6.04 -2.77
C LEU A 15 -7.00 -5.81 -3.48
N PHE A 16 -6.03 -5.30 -2.73
CA PHE A 16 -4.69 -5.05 -3.23
C PHE A 16 -3.91 -6.36 -3.45
N THR A 17 -4.02 -7.34 -2.55
CA THR A 17 -3.31 -8.61 -2.74
C THR A 17 -3.89 -9.45 -3.88
N ALA A 18 -5.21 -9.41 -4.09
CA ALA A 18 -5.85 -10.13 -5.20
C ALA A 18 -5.66 -9.45 -6.57
N PHE A 19 -5.69 -8.12 -6.64
CA PHE A 19 -5.73 -7.37 -7.91
C PHE A 19 -4.61 -6.33 -8.07
N GLY A 20 -3.64 -6.28 -7.16
CA GLY A 20 -2.57 -5.28 -7.17
C GLY A 20 -1.72 -5.29 -8.42
N ALA A 21 -1.54 -6.46 -9.04
CA ALA A 21 -0.87 -6.63 -10.33
C ALA A 21 -1.61 -5.95 -11.50
N LEU A 22 -2.89 -5.58 -11.32
CA LEU A 22 -3.70 -4.80 -12.27
C LEU A 22 -3.83 -3.33 -11.87
N CYS A 23 -3.39 -2.93 -10.68
CA CYS A 23 -3.52 -1.57 -10.20
C CYS A 23 -2.61 -0.63 -11.01
N THR A 24 -3.12 0.43 -11.63
CA THR A 24 -2.27 1.35 -12.42
C THR A 24 -1.35 2.18 -11.52
N ASN A 25 -1.83 2.58 -10.35
CA ASN A 25 -1.05 3.39 -9.41
C ASN A 25 -0.34 2.48 -8.40
N ARG A 26 0.99 2.46 -8.41
CA ARG A 26 1.79 1.57 -7.56
C ARG A 26 2.95 2.30 -6.94
N GLU A 27 3.21 1.98 -5.67
CA GLU A 27 4.53 2.22 -5.09
C GLU A 27 5.35 0.95 -5.31
N ALA A 28 6.32 1.04 -6.21
CA ALA A 28 7.18 -0.07 -6.60
C ALA A 28 8.47 -0.06 -5.78
N LEU A 29 8.63 -1.07 -4.95
CA LEU A 29 9.82 -1.32 -4.15
C LEU A 29 10.60 -2.49 -4.76
N THR A 30 11.92 -2.47 -4.58
CA THR A 30 12.73 -3.67 -4.79
C THR A 30 12.84 -4.46 -3.48
N LEU A 31 13.18 -5.75 -3.53
CA LEU A 31 13.39 -6.55 -2.31
C LEU A 31 14.45 -5.95 -1.37
N ALA A 32 15.45 -5.25 -1.92
CA ALA A 32 16.52 -4.62 -1.14
C ALA A 32 16.14 -3.24 -0.57
N ASP A 33 14.96 -2.71 -0.91
CA ASP A 33 14.54 -1.39 -0.45
C ASP A 33 14.19 -1.43 1.04
N PRO A 34 14.82 -0.59 1.89
CA PRO A 34 14.55 -0.59 3.32
C PRO A 34 13.07 -0.26 3.64
N ARG A 35 12.36 0.45 2.75
CA ARG A 35 10.94 0.79 2.88
C ARG A 35 10.04 -0.44 2.94
N VAL A 36 10.49 -1.61 2.46
CA VAL A 36 9.76 -2.88 2.57
C VAL A 36 9.47 -3.20 4.03
N THR A 37 10.49 -3.21 4.88
CA THR A 37 10.34 -3.50 6.30
C THR A 37 9.50 -2.43 6.99
N GLU A 38 9.67 -1.16 6.62
CA GLU A 38 8.87 -0.06 7.20
C GLU A 38 7.37 -0.25 6.89
N TYR A 39 7.04 -0.54 5.63
CA TYR A 39 5.69 -0.79 5.19
C TYR A 39 5.07 -2.01 5.89
N LEU A 40 5.80 -3.12 5.95
CA LEU A 40 5.33 -4.35 6.59
C LEU A 40 5.21 -4.21 8.12
N SER A 41 5.97 -3.32 8.77
CA SER A 41 5.76 -2.94 10.18
C SER A 41 4.61 -1.94 10.37
N GLY A 42 3.94 -1.50 9.30
CA GLY A 42 2.81 -0.57 9.37
C GLY A 42 3.19 0.91 9.42
N ARG A 43 4.45 1.27 9.14
CA ARG A 43 4.90 2.67 9.06
C ARG A 43 4.54 3.29 7.71
N GLU A 44 4.40 4.61 7.68
CA GLU A 44 4.32 5.36 6.43
C GLU A 44 5.68 5.33 5.72
N ILE A 45 5.66 5.27 4.40
CA ILE A 45 6.87 5.29 3.55
C ILE A 45 6.81 6.47 2.58
N ALA A 46 7.95 6.84 2.01
CA ALA A 46 7.98 7.78 0.89
C ALA A 46 7.16 7.23 -0.30
N ALA A 47 6.48 8.12 -1.01
CA ALA A 47 5.86 7.80 -2.28
C ALA A 47 6.76 8.33 -3.40
N ASP A 48 7.63 7.45 -3.92
CA ASP A 48 8.61 7.83 -4.95
C ASP A 48 8.12 7.49 -6.35
N THR A 49 7.21 6.53 -6.48
CA THR A 49 6.67 6.05 -7.77
C THR A 49 5.17 6.21 -7.87
N ALA A 50 4.44 6.10 -6.76
CA ALA A 50 2.99 6.26 -6.75
C ALA A 50 2.58 7.74 -6.84
N ALA A 51 1.52 8.00 -7.60
CA ALA A 51 0.84 9.29 -7.63
C ALA A 51 -0.15 9.44 -6.44
N ASP A 52 -0.59 10.67 -6.17
CA ASP A 52 -1.61 10.97 -5.16
C ASP A 52 -2.87 10.10 -5.32
N GLY A 53 -3.40 9.59 -4.21
CA GLY A 53 -4.57 8.71 -4.19
C GLY A 53 -4.28 7.30 -3.70
N TRP A 54 -5.19 6.37 -3.93
CA TRP A 54 -4.98 4.96 -3.56
C TRP A 54 -3.94 4.33 -4.48
N CYS A 55 -3.01 3.58 -3.90
CA CYS A 55 -1.97 2.85 -4.60
C CYS A 55 -1.83 1.44 -4.04
N CYS A 56 -1.30 0.53 -4.87
CA CYS A 56 -0.81 -0.77 -4.42
C CYS A 56 0.68 -0.67 -4.09
N VAL A 57 1.12 -1.18 -2.95
CA VAL A 57 2.53 -1.35 -2.64
C VAL A 57 2.98 -2.70 -3.15
N THR A 58 4.04 -2.71 -3.96
CA THR A 58 4.58 -3.93 -4.58
C THR A 58 6.06 -4.10 -4.25
N VAL A 59 6.51 -5.34 -4.14
CA VAL A 59 7.93 -5.71 -3.99
C VAL A 59 8.30 -6.61 -5.16
N ASP A 60 9.23 -6.15 -5.99
CA ASP A 60 9.61 -6.80 -7.26
C ASP A 60 8.38 -7.18 -8.11
N GLY A 61 7.38 -6.30 -8.11
CA GLY A 61 6.11 -6.49 -8.84
C GLY A 61 5.06 -7.35 -8.12
N CYS A 62 5.40 -8.01 -7.00
CA CYS A 62 4.46 -8.77 -6.19
C CYS A 62 3.62 -7.86 -5.28
N PRO A 63 2.28 -7.91 -5.31
CA PRO A 63 1.43 -7.10 -4.44
C PRO A 63 1.55 -7.47 -2.96
N MET A 64 1.96 -6.52 -2.13
CA MET A 64 2.07 -6.70 -0.67
C MET A 64 0.87 -6.11 0.07
N GLY A 65 0.19 -5.13 -0.52
CA GLY A 65 -0.96 -4.47 0.09
C GLY A 65 -1.24 -3.11 -0.54
N GLY A 66 -1.96 -2.26 0.17
CA GLY A 66 -2.29 -0.92 -0.30
C GLY A 66 -1.93 0.18 0.68
N GLY A 67 -2.02 1.40 0.17
CA GLY A 67 -1.90 2.62 0.93
C GLY A 67 -2.51 3.79 0.18
N LYS A 68 -2.63 4.93 0.87
CA LYS A 68 -3.12 6.16 0.27
C LYS A 68 -2.01 7.20 0.23
N VAL A 69 -1.59 7.59 -0.96
CA VAL A 69 -0.63 8.65 -1.18
C VAL A 69 -1.29 10.01 -0.92
N SER A 70 -0.63 10.81 -0.09
CA SER A 70 -0.97 12.21 0.15
C SER A 70 0.24 12.92 0.74
N GLY A 71 0.69 14.01 0.11
CA GLY A 71 1.83 14.79 0.59
C GLY A 71 3.17 14.05 0.47
N GLY A 72 3.37 13.28 -0.60
CA GLY A 72 4.63 12.56 -0.85
C GLY A 72 4.89 11.37 0.10
N ARG A 73 3.84 10.87 0.76
CA ARG A 73 3.88 9.75 1.69
C ARG A 73 2.78 8.75 1.38
N VAL A 74 3.10 7.47 1.40
CA VAL A 74 2.12 6.38 1.38
C VAL A 74 1.60 6.17 2.79
N LYS A 75 0.35 6.58 3.06
CA LYS A 75 -0.34 6.27 4.30
C LYS A 75 -0.68 4.78 4.33
N ASN A 76 -0.10 4.09 5.29
CA ASN A 76 -0.11 2.63 5.34
C ASN A 76 -1.49 2.07 5.72
N HIS A 77 -2.02 1.17 4.87
CA HIS A 77 -3.26 0.42 5.13
C HIS A 77 -3.01 -1.09 5.30
N TYR A 78 -1.79 -1.47 5.67
CA TYR A 78 -1.42 -2.84 5.98
C TYR A 78 -2.04 -3.31 7.31
N PRO A 79 -2.72 -4.48 7.34
CA PRO A 79 -3.46 -4.94 8.50
C PRO A 79 -2.59 -5.08 9.74
N LYS A 80 -3.07 -4.58 10.89
CA LYS A 80 -2.35 -4.64 12.18
C LYS A 80 -1.91 -6.06 12.54
N ALA A 81 -2.78 -7.04 12.32
CA ALA A 81 -2.52 -8.44 12.63
C ALA A 81 -1.42 -9.10 11.78
N LEU A 82 -1.04 -8.49 10.65
CA LEU A 82 -0.01 -9.00 9.75
C LEU A 82 1.33 -8.27 9.91
N ARG A 83 1.41 -7.25 10.77
CA ARG A 83 2.60 -6.40 10.87
C ARG A 83 3.79 -7.16 11.43
N LEU A 84 4.97 -6.89 10.87
CA LEU A 84 6.23 -7.34 11.47
C LEU A 84 6.42 -6.65 12.83
N LEU A 85 6.82 -7.43 13.83
CA LEU A 85 7.08 -6.99 15.21
C LEU A 85 8.28 -6.04 15.29
#